data_AF-A0AAN6ESR5-F1
#
_entry.id   AF-A0AAN6ESR5-F1
#
_cell.length_a   1.000
_cell.length_b   1.000
_cell.length_c   1.000
_cell.angle_alpha   90.00
_cell.angle_beta   90.00
_cell.angle_gamma   90.00
#
_symmetry.space_group_name_H-M   'P 1'
#
loop_
_entity.id
_entity.type
_entity.pdbx_description
1 polymer ?
#
loop_
_entity_poly.entity_id
_entity_poly.type
_entity_poly.pdbx_seq_one_letter_code
_entity_poly.pdbx_strand_id
1 'polypeptide(L)'
;MPFSSWFLKSKGQPEVDHDGSEEVDGKTETSSPDELLDFETIADRVEALQQELAYAHHLCEQANLQFDKYRTDLHELKQSVATLQNENEVLRCQLAMERERNMRYRAQIQEDQDTIKSQKVLVTQLQARLNTETTSLHAMAKHARTLEQRLIDAKFDLEYLKCTTDAEQQSNISHSTQNLDVPLPAQPFVVVLVDGDAYKWHPDLFLNSSHVPGNSGAEASNPGGLAASQIRTEVIKYILKQDGTIPITSKVITRVFCNYGYEQKFLNRQRARSAQIALRDFAVQFTEKIPLFDYFDAGRGKERADDKIRENFHLYLSTPNCHAIFLAACLDNGFARMLEQYSNDPLAYQKIVLVTPGYMALEVQKLGFKQVMWSNVFATKAMPKEMVARYEKDIQKSRSLGDFSSASANPTHVKAAGGGRRRGTGGAPTPNLTKFLLERVPTWDLNDAMARYTNGVGLKIPHRYDGDETDSCIVLEDNEVEEGVD
;
A
#
# COMPACT_ATOMS: atom_id res chain seq x y z
N MET A 1 -54.64 -16.97 45.06
CA MET A 1 -55.83 -17.25 45.90
C MET A 1 -55.44 -18.37 46.84
N PRO A 2 -55.59 -18.20 48.18
CA PRO A 2 -54.98 -19.13 49.13
C PRO A 2 -55.89 -20.35 49.34
N PHE A 3 -55.33 -21.54 49.13
CA PHE A 3 -55.96 -22.80 49.55
C PHE A 3 -55.67 -22.99 51.04
N SER A 4 -56.75 -23.03 51.81
CA SER A 4 -56.77 -23.25 53.24
C SER A 4 -56.39 -24.69 53.60
N SER A 5 -55.69 -24.76 54.72
CA SER A 5 -55.18 -25.93 55.42
C SER A 5 -56.29 -26.89 55.86
N TRP A 6 -56.22 -28.13 55.40
CA TRP A 6 -56.71 -29.28 56.14
C TRP A 6 -55.79 -30.48 55.91
N PHE A 7 -54.75 -30.57 56.72
CA PHE A 7 -54.18 -31.87 57.07
C PHE A 7 -53.88 -31.88 58.55
N LEU A 8 -54.70 -32.65 59.27
CA LEU A 8 -54.41 -33.11 60.62
C LEU A 8 -53.13 -33.93 60.59
N LYS A 9 -52.28 -33.59 61.56
CA LYS A 9 -51.01 -34.22 61.88
C LYS A 9 -51.30 -35.52 62.65
N SER A 10 -51.35 -36.66 61.96
CA SER A 10 -51.30 -37.97 62.63
C SER A 10 -49.84 -38.33 62.89
N LYS A 11 -49.41 -38.12 64.13
CA LYS A 11 -48.09 -38.52 64.63
C LYS A 11 -48.19 -39.99 65.04
N GLY A 12 -47.52 -40.86 64.31
CA GLY A 12 -47.23 -42.22 64.76
C GLY A 12 -46.16 -42.20 65.85
N GLN A 13 -46.33 -43.06 66.85
CA GLN A 13 -45.31 -43.54 67.77
C GLN A 13 -45.29 -45.08 67.60
N PRO A 14 -44.17 -45.81 67.85
CA PRO A 14 -43.60 -45.88 69.21
C PRO A 14 -42.07 -46.04 69.30
N GLU A 15 -41.49 -45.62 70.44
CA GLU A 15 -40.67 -46.46 71.33
C GLU A 15 -40.23 -45.66 72.56
N VAL A 16 -39.97 -46.40 73.65
CA VAL A 16 -39.39 -46.03 74.96
C VAL A 16 -40.39 -45.78 76.11
N ASP A 17 -40.58 -46.88 76.85
CA ASP A 17 -40.53 -47.08 78.31
C ASP A 17 -41.40 -46.28 79.29
N HIS A 18 -42.21 -47.08 80.01
CA HIS A 18 -42.40 -47.12 81.46
C HIS A 18 -42.39 -45.81 82.25
N ASP A 19 -43.54 -45.45 82.81
CA ASP A 19 -43.92 -45.69 84.23
C ASP A 19 -44.93 -44.62 84.68
N GLY A 20 -45.76 -44.93 85.67
CA GLY A 20 -46.56 -43.92 86.39
C GLY A 20 -48.06 -43.97 86.13
N SER A 21 -48.70 -44.93 86.79
CA SER A 21 -50.04 -44.91 87.38
C SER A 21 -50.73 -43.55 87.53
N GLU A 22 -52.02 -43.49 87.16
CA GLU A 22 -53.05 -42.87 88.01
C GLU A 22 -54.45 -43.38 87.63
N GLU A 23 -55.17 -43.82 88.66
CA GLU A 23 -56.57 -44.24 88.67
C GLU A 23 -57.50 -43.10 88.28
N VAL A 24 -58.73 -43.42 87.82
CA VAL A 24 -60.00 -42.94 88.41
C VAL A 24 -61.22 -43.35 87.57
N ASP A 25 -62.15 -43.99 88.29
CA ASP A 25 -63.60 -44.15 88.09
C ASP A 25 -64.17 -44.70 86.79
N GLY A 26 -64.41 -46.02 86.81
CA GLY A 26 -65.56 -46.63 86.16
C GLY A 26 -66.81 -46.50 87.03
N LYS A 27 -67.75 -45.62 86.64
CA LYS A 27 -69.15 -45.73 87.07
C LYS A 27 -69.91 -46.59 86.07
N THR A 28 -70.10 -47.85 86.46
CA THR A 28 -71.03 -48.78 85.82
C THR A 28 -72.41 -48.55 86.46
N GLU A 29 -73.28 -47.79 85.78
CA GLU A 29 -74.71 -47.82 86.10
C GLU A 29 -75.38 -48.92 85.29
N THR A 30 -75.64 -50.02 86.00
CA THR A 30 -76.60 -51.05 85.65
C THR A 30 -78.00 -50.44 85.55
N SER A 31 -78.63 -50.53 84.39
CA SER A 31 -80.09 -50.43 84.29
C SER A 31 -80.64 -51.59 83.46
N SER A 32 -81.58 -52.29 84.06
CA SER A 32 -82.52 -53.20 83.43
C SER A 32 -83.72 -53.29 84.35
N PRO A 33 -84.87 -53.77 83.90
CA PRO A 33 -85.55 -53.50 82.63
C PRO A 33 -87.05 -53.22 82.91
N ASP A 34 -87.71 -52.42 82.08
CA ASP A 34 -89.15 -52.51 81.77
C ASP A 34 -89.61 -51.16 81.23
N GLU A 35 -89.47 -50.99 79.92
CA GLU A 35 -90.42 -50.16 79.20
C GLU A 35 -91.21 -51.10 78.31
N LEU A 36 -92.51 -51.18 78.61
CA LEU A 36 -93.54 -51.75 77.78
C LEU A 36 -93.48 -51.01 76.44
N LEU A 37 -92.71 -51.56 75.50
CA LEU A 37 -92.40 -50.90 74.24
C LEU A 37 -93.69 -50.62 73.47
N ASP A 38 -94.05 -49.35 73.37
CA ASP A 38 -95.10 -48.89 72.49
C ASP A 38 -94.65 -49.13 71.05
N PHE A 39 -95.45 -49.86 70.27
CA PHE A 39 -95.10 -50.28 68.92
C PHE A 39 -94.78 -49.08 68.01
N GLU A 40 -95.39 -47.93 68.29
CA GLU A 40 -95.17 -46.66 67.57
C GLU A 40 -93.76 -46.09 67.83
N THR A 41 -93.29 -46.11 69.10
CA THR A 41 -91.93 -45.65 69.46
C THR A 41 -90.82 -46.55 68.89
N ILE A 42 -91.04 -47.87 68.81
CA ILE A 42 -90.10 -48.77 68.13
C ILE A 42 -90.08 -48.48 66.63
N ALA A 43 -91.25 -48.30 66.02
CA ALA A 43 -91.36 -48.03 64.59
C ALA A 43 -90.61 -46.75 64.20
N ASP A 44 -90.78 -45.65 64.95
CA ASP A 44 -90.06 -44.39 64.76
C ASP A 44 -88.54 -44.57 64.90
N ARG A 45 -88.08 -45.38 65.86
CA ARG A 45 -86.65 -45.65 66.06
C ARG A 45 -86.08 -46.52 64.94
N VAL A 46 -86.84 -47.47 64.42
CA VAL A 46 -86.45 -48.27 63.26
C VAL A 46 -86.38 -47.38 62.02
N GLU A 47 -87.31 -46.45 61.82
CA GLU A 47 -87.29 -45.50 60.71
C GLU A 47 -86.08 -44.54 60.80
N ALA A 48 -85.79 -44.01 62.00
CA ALA A 48 -84.60 -43.18 62.22
C ALA A 48 -83.29 -43.94 61.93
N LEU A 49 -83.17 -45.19 62.40
CA LEU A 49 -82.01 -46.04 62.11
C LEU A 49 -81.92 -46.39 60.62
N GLN A 50 -83.04 -46.57 59.92
CA GLN A 50 -83.06 -46.78 58.47
C GLN A 50 -82.57 -45.53 57.72
N GLN A 51 -82.95 -44.33 58.17
CA GLN A 51 -82.46 -43.07 57.60
C GLN A 51 -80.96 -42.87 57.86
N GLU A 52 -80.47 -43.16 59.07
CA GLU A 52 -79.04 -43.09 59.40
C GLU A 52 -78.22 -44.11 58.59
N LEU A 53 -78.73 -45.34 58.44
CA LEU A 53 -78.10 -46.37 57.61
C LEU A 53 -78.05 -45.93 56.14
N ALA A 54 -79.14 -45.36 55.62
CA ALA A 54 -79.20 -44.83 54.25
C ALA A 54 -78.21 -43.68 54.04
N TYR A 55 -78.08 -42.77 55.02
CA TYR A 55 -77.10 -41.69 54.99
C TYR A 55 -75.66 -42.21 55.01
N ALA A 56 -75.36 -43.20 55.85
CA ALA A 56 -74.05 -43.84 55.91
C ALA A 56 -73.69 -44.55 54.60
N HIS A 57 -74.64 -45.26 53.98
CA HIS A 57 -74.45 -45.87 52.66
C HIS A 57 -74.15 -44.84 51.58
N HIS A 58 -74.90 -43.73 51.56
CA HIS A 58 -74.65 -42.63 50.63
C HIS A 58 -73.26 -42.00 50.83
N LEU A 59 -72.81 -41.82 52.09
CA LEU A 59 -71.46 -41.31 52.38
C LEU A 59 -70.36 -42.29 51.93
N CYS A 60 -70.56 -43.59 52.14
CA CYS A 60 -69.66 -44.63 51.63
C CYS A 60 -69.59 -44.62 50.10
N GLU A 61 -70.73 -44.45 49.42
CA GLU A 61 -70.79 -44.33 47.96
C GLU A 61 -70.02 -43.09 47.48
N GLN A 62 -70.21 -41.93 48.12
CA GLN A 62 -69.44 -40.72 47.81
C GLN A 62 -67.94 -40.90 48.04
N ALA A 63 -67.54 -41.56 49.13
CA ALA A 63 -66.13 -41.85 49.41
C ALA A 63 -65.52 -42.78 48.33
N ASN A 64 -66.26 -43.81 47.91
CA ASN A 64 -65.82 -44.71 46.83
C ASN A 64 -65.63 -43.97 45.51
N LEU A 65 -66.57 -43.08 45.14
CA LEU A 65 -66.42 -42.23 43.96
C LEU A 65 -65.19 -41.32 44.03
N GLN A 66 -64.89 -40.76 45.20
CA GLN A 66 -63.65 -39.98 45.40
C GLN A 66 -62.40 -40.84 45.28
N PHE A 67 -62.38 -42.04 45.84
CA PHE A 67 -61.24 -42.95 45.70
C PHE A 67 -61.02 -43.38 44.24
N ASP A 68 -62.08 -43.62 43.48
CA ASP A 68 -61.98 -43.96 42.07
C ASP A 68 -61.43 -42.79 41.25
N LYS A 69 -61.87 -41.56 41.55
CA LYS A 69 -61.26 -40.35 40.98
C LYS A 69 -59.77 -40.24 41.32
N TYR A 70 -59.37 -40.49 42.56
CA TYR A 70 -57.94 -40.46 42.91
C TYR A 70 -57.15 -41.57 42.22
N ARG A 71 -57.75 -42.74 41.96
CA ARG A 71 -57.10 -43.81 41.19
C ARG A 71 -56.86 -43.40 39.75
N THR A 72 -57.83 -42.76 39.10
CA THR A 72 -57.67 -42.24 37.73
C THR A 72 -56.60 -41.15 37.68
N ASP A 73 -56.66 -40.17 38.59
CA ASP A 73 -55.70 -39.06 38.65
C ASP A 73 -54.26 -39.58 38.88
N LEU A 74 -54.10 -40.58 39.75
CA LEU A 74 -52.80 -41.19 40.05
C LEU A 74 -52.27 -41.99 38.86
N HIS A 75 -53.15 -42.67 38.11
CA HIS A 75 -52.76 -43.36 36.87
C HIS A 75 -52.27 -42.37 35.80
N GLU A 76 -53.02 -41.29 35.57
CA GLU A 76 -52.64 -40.23 34.64
C GLU A 76 -51.30 -39.57 35.03
N LEU A 77 -51.12 -39.26 36.31
CA LEU A 77 -49.87 -38.68 36.81
C LEU A 77 -48.68 -39.63 36.63
N LYS A 78 -48.86 -40.93 36.89
CA LYS A 78 -47.82 -41.95 36.65
C LYS A 78 -47.43 -42.01 35.17
N GLN A 79 -48.41 -41.97 34.27
CA GLN A 79 -48.16 -41.97 32.84
C GLN A 79 -47.39 -40.71 32.41
N SER A 80 -47.77 -39.54 32.91
CA SER A 80 -47.09 -38.26 32.65
C SER A 80 -45.64 -38.24 33.17
N VAL A 81 -45.40 -38.79 34.37
CA VAL A 81 -44.04 -38.93 34.91
C VAL A 81 -43.19 -39.85 34.05
N ALA A 82 -43.75 -40.98 33.59
CA ALA A 82 -43.03 -41.90 32.72
C ALA A 82 -42.67 -41.26 31.36
N THR A 83 -43.58 -40.48 30.76
CA THR A 83 -43.28 -39.74 29.51
C THR A 83 -42.18 -38.71 29.72
N LEU A 84 -42.25 -37.93 30.81
CA LEU A 84 -41.22 -36.94 31.14
C LEU A 84 -39.86 -37.57 31.44
N GLN A 85 -39.82 -38.76 32.04
CA GLN A 85 -38.57 -39.48 32.27
C GLN A 85 -37.92 -39.91 30.95
N ASN A 86 -38.71 -40.44 30.02
CA ASN A 86 -38.23 -40.83 28.69
C ASN A 86 -37.73 -39.61 27.89
N GLU A 87 -38.48 -38.50 27.91
CA GLU A 87 -38.04 -37.25 27.27
C GLU A 87 -36.73 -36.72 27.87
N ASN A 88 -36.57 -36.78 29.20
CA ASN A 88 -35.34 -36.38 29.86
C ASN A 88 -34.14 -37.26 29.46
N GLU A 89 -34.35 -38.56 29.27
CA GLU A 89 -33.30 -39.47 28.81
C GLU A 89 -32.85 -39.12 27.39
N VAL A 90 -33.80 -38.90 26.47
CA VAL A 90 -33.51 -38.48 25.09
C VAL A 90 -32.74 -37.16 25.07
N LEU A 91 -33.17 -36.16 25.86
CA LEU A 91 -32.49 -34.87 25.96
C LEU A 91 -31.06 -35.01 26.50
N ARG A 92 -30.82 -35.90 27.47
CA ARG A 92 -29.47 -36.19 27.97
C ARG A 92 -28.57 -36.81 26.90
N CYS A 93 -29.10 -37.75 26.10
CA CYS A 93 -28.37 -38.32 24.97
C CYS A 93 -28.02 -37.25 23.92
N GLN A 94 -28.97 -36.38 23.57
CA GLN A 94 -28.73 -35.27 22.64
C GLN A 94 -27.67 -34.30 23.17
N LEU A 95 -27.74 -33.93 24.44
CA LEU A 95 -26.74 -33.07 25.08
C LEU A 95 -25.35 -33.70 25.06
N ALA A 96 -25.24 -35.02 25.25
CA ALA A 96 -23.96 -35.73 25.17
C ALA A 96 -23.37 -35.68 23.75
N MET A 97 -24.19 -35.93 22.71
CA MET A 97 -23.75 -35.83 21.32
C MET A 97 -23.30 -34.41 20.94
N GLU A 98 -24.03 -33.37 21.37
CA GLU A 98 -23.67 -31.98 21.10
C GLU A 98 -22.38 -31.56 21.83
N ARG A 99 -22.13 -32.09 23.03
CA ARG A 99 -20.85 -31.89 23.74
C ARG A 99 -19.69 -32.52 22.98
N GLU A 100 -19.85 -33.72 22.45
CA GLU A 100 -18.82 -34.38 21.64
C GLU A 100 -18.53 -33.61 20.34
N ARG A 101 -19.58 -33.17 19.63
CA ARG A 101 -19.44 -32.31 18.44
C ARG A 101 -18.68 -31.03 18.77
N ASN A 102 -19.02 -30.37 19.88
CA ASN A 102 -18.31 -29.17 20.34
C ASN A 102 -16.83 -29.43 20.62
N MET A 103 -16.48 -30.57 21.23
CA MET A 103 -15.08 -30.93 21.45
C MET A 103 -14.33 -31.11 20.12
N ARG A 104 -14.94 -31.77 19.13
CA ARG A 104 -14.34 -31.92 17.80
C ARG A 104 -14.13 -30.58 17.10
N TYR A 105 -15.12 -29.68 17.14
CA TYR A 105 -14.97 -28.35 16.57
C TYR A 105 -13.88 -27.53 17.25
N ARG A 106 -13.76 -27.61 18.59
CA ARG A 106 -12.67 -26.95 19.31
C ARG A 106 -11.29 -27.48 18.91
N ALA A 107 -11.15 -28.80 18.74
CA ALA A 107 -9.91 -29.40 18.26
C ALA A 107 -9.54 -28.93 16.85
N GLN A 108 -10.51 -28.90 15.93
CA GLN A 108 -10.29 -28.40 14.56
C GLN A 108 -9.86 -26.93 14.55
N ILE A 109 -10.54 -26.08 15.33
CA ILE A 109 -10.18 -24.65 15.45
C ILE A 109 -8.75 -24.49 15.96
N GLN A 110 -8.31 -25.34 16.89
CA GLN A 110 -6.95 -25.29 17.40
C GLN A 110 -5.91 -25.66 16.33
N GLU A 111 -6.18 -26.72 15.55
CA GLU A 111 -5.32 -27.13 14.43
C GLU A 111 -5.23 -26.05 13.33
N ASP A 112 -6.37 -25.45 12.99
CA ASP A 112 -6.42 -24.37 12.02
C ASP A 112 -5.66 -23.13 12.53
N GLN A 113 -5.75 -22.82 13.82
CA GLN A 113 -4.99 -21.73 14.43
C GLN A 113 -3.48 -21.96 14.34
N ASP A 114 -3.02 -23.18 14.61
CA ASP A 114 -1.60 -23.50 14.54
C ASP A 114 -1.09 -23.47 13.10
N THR A 115 -1.89 -23.95 12.15
CA THR A 115 -1.62 -23.82 10.71
C THR A 115 -1.50 -22.34 10.29
N ILE A 116 -2.44 -21.49 10.74
CA ILE A 116 -2.41 -20.05 10.47
C ILE A 116 -1.15 -19.39 11.06
N LYS A 117 -0.73 -19.77 12.27
CA LYS A 117 0.51 -19.25 12.89
C LYS A 117 1.72 -19.62 12.03
N SER A 118 1.86 -20.88 11.62
CA SER A 118 2.96 -21.32 10.75
C SER A 118 2.97 -20.58 9.41
N GLN A 119 1.80 -20.39 8.79
CA GLN A 119 1.68 -19.62 7.55
C GLN A 119 2.06 -18.15 7.72
N LYS A 120 1.68 -17.51 8.84
CA LYS A 120 2.06 -16.12 9.14
C LYS A 120 3.58 -15.95 9.24
N VAL A 121 4.27 -16.87 9.92
CA VAL A 121 5.73 -16.84 10.02
C VAL A 121 6.36 -16.94 8.63
N LEU A 122 5.88 -17.85 7.79
CA LEU A 122 6.37 -18.00 6.42
C LEU A 122 6.15 -16.74 5.58
N VAL A 123 4.97 -16.12 5.64
CA VAL A 123 4.68 -14.87 4.93
C VAL A 123 5.64 -13.77 5.37
N THR A 124 5.95 -13.70 6.67
CA THR A 124 6.89 -12.72 7.22
C THR A 124 8.31 -12.95 6.69
N GLN A 125 8.76 -14.20 6.63
CA GLN A 125 10.06 -14.57 6.06
C GLN A 125 10.16 -14.25 4.57
N LEU A 126 9.12 -14.58 3.78
CA LEU A 126 9.07 -14.26 2.35
C LEU A 126 9.08 -12.75 2.11
N GLN A 127 8.35 -11.98 2.92
CA GLN A 127 8.34 -10.53 2.83
C GLN A 127 9.73 -9.93 3.14
N ALA A 128 10.42 -10.44 4.17
CA ALA A 128 11.77 -10.01 4.49
C ALA A 128 12.73 -10.28 3.32
N ARG A 129 12.66 -11.47 2.72
CA ARG A 129 13.48 -11.82 1.55
C ARG A 129 13.18 -10.92 0.34
N LEU A 130 11.91 -10.71 0.03
CA LEU A 130 11.51 -9.81 -1.06
C LEU A 130 12.04 -8.39 -0.84
N ASN A 131 12.00 -7.90 0.40
CA ASN A 131 12.55 -6.59 0.74
C ASN A 131 14.07 -6.54 0.49
N THR A 132 14.82 -7.59 0.89
CA THR A 132 16.27 -7.66 0.65
C THR A 132 16.64 -7.74 -0.83
N GLU A 133 15.89 -8.50 -1.63
CA GLU A 133 16.11 -8.57 -3.08
C GLU A 133 15.77 -7.24 -3.75
N THR A 134 14.69 -6.58 -3.30
CA THR A 134 14.29 -5.26 -3.81
C THR A 134 15.35 -4.20 -3.51
N THR A 135 15.93 -4.16 -2.30
CA THR A 135 16.98 -3.19 -1.96
C THR A 135 18.26 -3.43 -2.76
N SER A 136 18.64 -4.70 -2.95
CA SER A 136 19.78 -5.08 -3.79
C SER A 136 19.61 -4.63 -5.26
N LEU A 137 18.42 -4.85 -5.83
CA LEU A 137 18.11 -4.38 -7.19
C LEU A 137 18.15 -2.86 -7.33
N HIS A 138 17.68 -2.12 -6.33
CA HIS A 138 17.78 -0.66 -6.33
C HIS A 138 19.24 -0.19 -6.29
N ALA A 139 20.08 -0.84 -5.48
CA ALA A 139 21.51 -0.53 -5.41
C ALA A 139 22.22 -0.80 -6.76
N MET A 140 21.93 -1.94 -7.40
CA MET A 140 22.46 -2.27 -8.73
C MET A 140 22.00 -1.26 -9.80
N ALA A 141 20.71 -0.90 -9.82
CA ALA A 141 20.18 0.07 -10.76
C ALA A 141 20.82 1.46 -10.56
N LYS A 142 21.08 1.86 -9.31
CA LYS A 142 21.80 3.10 -9.00
C LYS A 142 23.23 3.04 -9.54
N HIS A 143 23.95 1.94 -9.31
CA HIS A 143 25.31 1.77 -9.81
C HIS A 143 25.38 1.81 -11.34
N ALA A 144 24.46 1.12 -12.02
CA ALA A 144 24.38 1.14 -13.48
C ALA A 144 24.18 2.55 -14.04
N ARG A 145 23.26 3.34 -13.46
CA ARG A 145 23.04 4.75 -13.85
C ARG A 145 24.29 5.60 -13.65
N THR A 146 25.03 5.40 -12.56
CA THR A 146 26.30 6.11 -12.32
C THR A 146 27.37 5.75 -13.35
N LEU A 147 27.49 4.47 -13.73
CA LEU A 147 28.42 4.04 -14.77
C LEU A 147 28.03 4.60 -16.15
N GLU A 148 26.75 4.61 -16.50
CA GLU A 148 26.26 5.23 -17.74
C GLU A 148 26.63 6.72 -17.79
N GLN A 149 26.46 7.44 -16.68
CA GLN A 149 26.83 8.84 -16.59
C GLN A 149 28.35 9.05 -16.81
N ARG A 150 29.19 8.25 -16.12
CA ARG A 150 30.65 8.32 -16.29
C ARG A 150 31.08 7.99 -17.72
N LEU A 151 30.41 7.04 -18.37
CA LEU A 151 30.69 6.68 -19.76
C LEU A 151 30.35 7.84 -20.70
N ILE A 152 29.23 8.54 -20.46
CA ILE A 152 28.85 9.71 -21.26
C ILE A 152 29.87 10.84 -21.06
N ASP A 153 30.27 11.11 -19.82
CA ASP A 153 31.29 12.11 -19.50
C ASP A 153 32.63 11.78 -20.18
N ALA A 154 33.12 10.54 -20.05
CA ALA A 154 34.37 10.12 -20.67
C ALA A 154 34.32 10.15 -22.21
N LYS A 155 33.18 9.81 -22.81
CA LYS A 155 33.00 9.93 -24.27
C LYS A 155 33.06 11.40 -24.71
N PHE A 156 32.43 12.29 -23.95
CA PHE A 156 32.48 13.71 -24.23
C PHE A 156 33.89 14.27 -24.09
N ASP A 157 34.62 13.91 -23.03
CA ASP A 157 36.00 14.35 -22.81
C ASP A 157 36.95 13.85 -23.89
N LEU A 158 36.82 12.59 -24.33
CA LEU A 158 37.61 12.01 -25.41
C LEU A 158 37.38 12.79 -26.72
N GLU A 159 36.11 13.02 -27.04
CA GLU A 159 35.74 13.71 -28.27
C GLU A 159 36.17 15.20 -28.23
N TYR A 160 36.04 15.84 -27.07
CA TYR A 160 36.57 17.19 -26.83
C TYR A 160 38.08 17.25 -27.08
N LEU A 161 38.85 16.30 -26.52
CA LEU A 161 40.31 16.28 -26.65
C LEU A 161 40.76 16.06 -28.10
N LYS A 162 40.06 15.20 -28.85
CA LYS A 162 40.30 15.04 -30.30
C LYS A 162 40.11 16.37 -31.03
N CYS A 163 38.98 17.04 -30.81
CA CYS A 163 38.71 18.33 -31.46
C CYS A 163 39.75 19.39 -31.12
N THR A 164 40.22 19.47 -29.87
CA THR A 164 41.24 20.46 -29.48
C THR A 164 42.62 20.12 -30.04
N THR A 165 43.01 18.84 -30.04
CA THR A 165 44.32 18.41 -30.57
C THR A 165 44.40 18.56 -32.08
N ASP A 166 43.34 18.24 -32.81
CA ASP A 166 43.25 18.47 -34.26
C ASP A 166 43.36 19.97 -34.59
N ALA A 167 42.70 20.83 -33.81
CA ALA A 167 42.79 22.28 -33.95
C ALA A 167 44.20 22.81 -33.65
N GLU A 168 44.85 22.30 -32.60
CA GLU A 168 46.25 22.64 -32.28
C GLU A 168 47.21 22.20 -33.39
N GLN A 169 47.08 21.00 -33.95
CA GLN A 169 47.88 20.53 -35.08
C GLN A 169 47.71 21.41 -36.33
N GLN A 170 46.47 21.81 -36.65
CA GLN A 170 46.18 22.73 -37.75
C GLN A 170 46.77 24.13 -37.50
N SER A 171 46.68 24.62 -36.26
CA SER A 171 47.31 25.88 -35.86
C SER A 171 48.84 25.83 -35.97
N ASN A 172 49.45 24.67 -35.68
CA ASN A 172 50.90 24.49 -35.76
C ASN A 172 51.43 24.43 -37.20
N ILE A 173 50.61 24.01 -38.16
CA ILE A 173 50.92 24.07 -39.61
C ILE A 173 50.81 25.50 -40.15
N SER A 174 50.04 26.38 -39.49
CA SER A 174 49.72 27.74 -39.95
C SER A 174 50.54 28.86 -39.28
N HIS A 175 51.57 28.52 -38.50
CA HIS A 175 52.57 29.48 -37.98
C HIS A 175 53.52 29.98 -39.09
N SER A 176 52.99 30.71 -40.06
CA SER A 176 53.80 31.56 -40.95
C SER A 176 53.28 33.00 -41.06
N THR A 177 52.28 33.41 -40.27
CA THR A 177 51.77 34.79 -40.31
C THR A 177 51.28 35.22 -38.93
N GLN A 178 52.17 35.84 -38.15
CA GLN A 178 51.82 36.47 -36.87
C GLN A 178 51.16 37.83 -37.14
N ASN A 179 49.89 37.97 -36.76
CA ASN A 179 49.25 39.25 -36.47
C ASN A 179 48.62 39.15 -35.08
N LEU A 180 48.95 40.09 -34.18
CA LEU A 180 48.57 40.06 -32.76
C LEU A 180 47.15 40.58 -32.46
N ASP A 181 46.37 40.94 -33.48
CA ASP A 181 44.99 41.46 -33.34
C ASP A 181 43.91 40.41 -33.70
N VAL A 182 44.19 39.12 -33.53
CA VAL A 182 43.17 38.08 -33.80
C VAL A 182 42.19 38.04 -32.62
N PRO A 183 40.89 38.33 -32.83
CA PRO A 183 39.88 38.17 -31.79
C PRO A 183 39.93 36.75 -31.25
N LEU A 184 39.83 36.59 -29.92
CA LEU A 184 39.76 35.27 -29.30
C LEU A 184 38.70 34.43 -30.03
N PRO A 185 39.00 33.17 -30.39
CA PRO A 185 38.07 32.32 -31.10
C PRO A 185 36.78 32.20 -30.30
N ALA A 186 35.67 32.43 -31.01
CA ALA A 186 34.36 32.55 -30.39
C ALA A 186 33.94 31.19 -29.78
N GLN A 187 33.76 31.14 -28.45
CA GLN A 187 33.43 29.90 -27.75
C GLN A 187 32.02 29.43 -28.12
N PRO A 188 31.84 28.24 -28.75
CA PRO A 188 30.51 27.70 -28.99
C PRO A 188 29.83 27.32 -27.67
N PHE A 189 28.51 27.45 -27.63
CA PHE A 189 27.71 27.02 -26.49
C PHE A 189 26.28 26.65 -26.90
N VAL A 190 25.60 25.95 -26.01
CA VAL A 190 24.15 25.68 -26.05
C VAL A 190 23.52 26.17 -24.76
N VAL A 191 22.23 26.51 -24.81
CA VAL A 191 21.51 27.00 -23.64
C VAL A 191 20.25 26.20 -23.37
N VAL A 192 19.95 26.00 -22.09
CA VAL A 192 18.71 25.42 -21.59
C VAL A 192 17.95 26.48 -20.81
N LEU A 193 16.73 26.80 -21.24
CA LEU A 193 15.85 27.76 -20.58
C LEU A 193 14.64 27.01 -20.03
N VAL A 194 14.43 27.08 -18.71
CA VAL A 194 13.39 26.31 -18.02
C VAL A 194 12.42 27.22 -17.30
N ASP A 195 11.13 27.04 -17.56
CA ASP A 195 10.04 27.54 -16.72
C ASP A 195 9.87 26.62 -15.50
N GLY A 196 10.50 27.01 -14.38
CA GLY A 196 10.45 26.28 -13.12
C GLY A 196 9.11 26.40 -12.40
N ASP A 197 8.20 27.28 -12.82
CA ASP A 197 6.86 27.36 -12.26
C ASP A 197 5.96 26.28 -12.86
N ALA A 198 6.10 26.00 -14.16
CA ALA A 198 5.33 25.00 -14.88
C ALA A 198 5.95 23.59 -14.87
N TYR A 199 7.27 23.45 -14.97
CA TYR A 199 7.95 22.16 -15.03
C TYR A 199 8.15 21.58 -13.62
N LYS A 200 7.85 20.29 -13.47
CA LYS A 200 8.04 19.57 -12.21
C LYS A 200 9.27 18.68 -12.32
N TRP A 201 10.14 18.72 -11.33
CA TRP A 201 11.28 17.81 -11.20
C TRP A 201 10.83 16.37 -11.02
N HIS A 202 11.60 15.42 -11.55
CA HIS A 202 11.32 14.00 -11.44
C HIS A 202 11.32 13.53 -9.97
N PRO A 203 10.33 12.74 -9.51
CA PRO A 203 10.24 12.31 -8.12
C PRO A 203 11.46 11.55 -7.61
N ASP A 204 12.11 10.76 -8.46
CA ASP A 204 13.28 9.96 -8.08
C ASP A 204 14.48 10.79 -7.66
N LEU A 205 14.54 12.08 -8.05
CA LEU A 205 15.58 13.00 -7.57
C LEU A 205 15.57 13.13 -6.04
N PHE A 206 14.39 12.96 -5.43
CA PHE A 206 14.17 13.13 -3.99
C PHE A 206 14.19 11.80 -3.21
N LEU A 207 14.21 10.64 -3.90
CA LEU A 207 14.10 9.32 -3.29
C LEU A 207 15.39 8.82 -2.61
N ASN A 208 16.54 9.45 -2.83
CA ASN A 208 17.81 9.09 -2.18
C ASN A 208 17.89 9.48 -0.69
N SER A 209 16.75 9.76 -0.04
CA SER A 209 16.64 10.33 1.30
C SER A 209 16.25 9.32 2.40
N SER A 210 16.38 8.01 2.18
CA SER A 210 15.96 7.03 3.21
C SER A 210 16.89 5.83 3.36
N HIS A 211 17.50 5.77 4.54
CA HIS A 211 17.99 4.60 5.29
C HIS A 211 19.17 3.79 4.74
N VAL A 212 20.38 4.25 5.07
CA VAL A 212 21.46 3.35 5.50
C VAL A 212 21.66 3.58 7.01
N PRO A 213 21.25 2.65 7.90
CA PRO A 213 21.62 2.72 9.31
C PRO A 213 23.12 2.38 9.41
N GLY A 214 23.94 3.32 9.89
CA GLY A 214 25.36 3.08 10.19
C GLY A 214 26.36 4.02 9.54
N ASN A 215 25.95 4.91 8.63
CA ASN A 215 26.84 5.98 8.14
C ASN A 215 26.54 7.26 8.91
N SER A 216 27.27 7.50 9.99
CA SER A 216 27.26 8.74 10.79
C SER A 216 27.95 9.89 10.04
N GLY A 217 27.46 10.16 8.84
CA GLY A 217 27.83 11.29 8.00
C GLY A 217 26.59 11.70 7.22
N ALA A 218 26.09 12.91 7.50
CA ALA A 218 24.97 13.50 6.78
C ALA A 218 25.34 13.73 5.31
N GLU A 219 25.26 12.71 4.44
CA GLU A 219 25.08 12.97 3.02
C GLU A 219 23.66 13.51 2.86
N ALA A 220 23.53 14.83 3.05
CA ALA A 220 22.30 15.55 2.80
C ALA A 220 21.80 15.18 1.39
N SER A 221 20.53 14.83 1.28
CA SER A 221 19.88 14.65 -0.01
C SER A 221 20.22 15.84 -0.91
N ASN A 222 20.85 15.59 -2.07
CA ASN A 222 21.28 16.61 -3.03
C ASN A 222 20.45 16.56 -4.32
N PRO A 223 19.11 16.68 -4.26
CA PRO A 223 18.25 16.60 -5.44
C PRO A 223 18.53 17.72 -6.45
N GLY A 224 18.92 18.92 -5.99
CA GLY A 224 19.25 20.03 -6.88
C GLY A 224 20.47 19.73 -7.75
N GLY A 225 21.55 19.24 -7.14
CA GLY A 225 22.77 18.85 -7.87
C GLY A 225 22.56 17.64 -8.77
N LEU A 226 21.69 16.70 -8.38
CA LEU A 226 21.29 15.59 -9.25
C LEU A 226 20.54 16.08 -10.49
N ALA A 227 19.61 17.02 -10.35
CA ALA A 227 18.87 17.61 -11.47
C ALA A 227 19.82 18.34 -12.45
N ALA A 228 20.76 19.14 -11.94
CA ALA A 228 21.78 19.81 -12.75
C ALA A 228 22.63 18.80 -13.55
N SER A 229 23.08 17.73 -12.88
CA SER A 229 23.89 16.68 -13.51
C SER A 229 23.14 15.95 -14.62
N GLN A 230 21.84 15.66 -14.40
CA GLN A 230 21.01 15.00 -15.40
C GLN A 230 20.72 15.89 -16.61
N ILE A 231 20.43 17.20 -16.42
CA ILE A 231 20.28 18.14 -17.54
C ILE A 231 21.56 18.18 -18.38
N ARG A 232 22.73 18.32 -17.76
CA ARG A 232 24.02 18.30 -18.48
C ARG A 232 24.19 17.01 -19.28
N THR A 233 23.88 15.87 -18.66
CA THR A 233 23.97 14.55 -19.31
C THR A 233 23.06 14.45 -20.54
N GLU A 234 21.80 14.89 -20.43
CA GLU A 234 20.86 14.85 -21.56
C GLU A 234 21.26 15.80 -22.70
N VAL A 235 21.78 16.97 -22.37
CA VAL A 235 22.31 17.91 -23.37
C VAL A 235 23.54 17.32 -24.08
N ILE A 236 24.49 16.73 -23.34
CA ILE A 236 25.68 16.08 -23.92
C ILE A 236 25.26 14.92 -24.83
N LYS A 237 24.33 14.06 -24.39
CA LYS A 237 23.77 13.00 -25.24
C LYS A 237 23.18 13.55 -26.53
N TYR A 238 22.53 14.71 -26.48
CA TYR A 238 21.99 15.36 -27.67
C TYR A 238 23.10 15.85 -28.60
N ILE A 239 24.11 16.57 -28.08
CA ILE A 239 25.26 17.09 -28.84
C ILE A 239 25.98 15.94 -29.57
N LEU A 240 26.27 14.85 -28.86
CA LEU A 240 26.93 13.67 -29.43
C LEU A 240 26.13 12.99 -30.55
N LYS A 241 24.82 13.23 -30.63
CA LYS A 241 23.93 12.71 -31.69
C LYS A 241 23.77 13.65 -32.87
N GLN A 242 24.33 14.87 -32.83
CA GLN A 242 24.18 15.85 -33.90
C GLN A 242 25.25 15.73 -35.01
N ASP A 243 26.09 14.68 -34.98
CA ASP A 243 27.10 14.36 -36.00
C ASP A 243 27.92 15.58 -36.46
N GLY A 244 28.36 16.42 -35.51
CA GLY A 244 29.20 17.60 -35.76
C GLY A 244 28.44 18.90 -36.07
N THR A 245 27.11 18.88 -36.20
CA THR A 245 26.31 20.11 -36.39
C THR A 245 26.40 21.05 -35.18
N ILE A 246 26.50 20.48 -33.99
CA ILE A 246 26.80 21.22 -32.75
C ILE A 246 28.23 20.85 -32.34
N PRO A 247 29.16 21.82 -32.21
CA PRO A 247 30.52 21.54 -31.79
C PRO A 247 30.55 20.83 -30.44
N ILE A 248 31.32 19.75 -30.31
CA ILE A 248 31.49 19.03 -29.03
C ILE A 248 32.11 19.94 -27.95
N THR A 249 32.92 20.93 -28.36
CA THR A 249 33.49 21.95 -27.46
C THR A 249 32.47 22.94 -26.91
N SER A 250 31.18 22.80 -27.24
CA SER A 250 30.11 23.68 -26.77
C SER A 250 29.94 23.62 -25.25
N LYS A 251 30.01 24.79 -24.60
CA LYS A 251 29.64 24.92 -23.18
C LYS A 251 28.13 24.77 -23.02
N VAL A 252 27.68 24.20 -21.90
CA VAL A 252 26.26 24.10 -21.56
C VAL A 252 25.90 25.15 -20.54
N ILE A 253 25.00 26.06 -20.90
CA ILE A 253 24.42 27.05 -20.00
C ILE A 253 23.00 26.60 -19.64
N THR A 254 22.63 26.60 -18.36
CA THR A 254 21.27 26.28 -17.94
C THR A 254 20.73 27.37 -17.05
N ARG A 255 19.54 27.88 -17.36
CA ARG A 255 18.85 28.89 -16.55
C ARG A 255 17.44 28.42 -16.25
N VAL A 256 17.16 28.22 -14.97
CA VAL A 256 15.82 27.92 -14.46
C VAL A 256 15.24 29.19 -13.88
N PHE A 257 14.06 29.59 -14.33
CA PHE A 257 13.34 30.75 -13.80
C PHE A 257 12.13 30.28 -13.03
N CYS A 258 12.04 30.66 -11.76
CA CYS A 258 10.94 30.27 -10.88
C CYS A 258 10.65 31.40 -9.91
N ASN A 259 9.39 31.67 -9.61
CA ASN A 259 9.04 32.68 -8.60
C ASN A 259 9.07 32.02 -7.21
N TYR A 260 10.01 32.44 -6.36
CA TYR A 260 10.21 31.83 -5.04
C TYR A 260 9.03 32.10 -4.08
N GLY A 261 8.19 33.10 -4.38
CA GLY A 261 6.92 33.31 -3.67
C GLY A 261 5.95 32.14 -3.77
N TYR A 262 6.17 31.20 -4.71
CA TYR A 262 5.40 29.96 -4.84
C TYR A 262 6.03 28.76 -4.12
N GLU A 263 6.90 28.98 -3.13
CA GLU A 263 7.55 27.92 -2.33
C GLU A 263 6.55 26.89 -1.76
N GLN A 264 5.37 27.33 -1.30
CA GLN A 264 4.30 26.43 -0.85
C GLN A 264 3.79 25.49 -1.96
N LYS A 265 3.74 25.95 -3.22
CA LYS A 265 3.41 25.08 -4.36
C LYS A 265 4.55 24.11 -4.64
N PHE A 266 5.81 24.53 -4.50
CA PHE A 266 6.96 23.63 -4.62
C PHE A 266 6.86 22.50 -3.57
N LEU A 267 6.72 22.84 -2.29
CA LEU A 267 6.59 21.88 -1.19
C LEU A 267 5.36 20.97 -1.35
N ASN A 268 4.19 21.53 -1.70
CA ASN A 268 2.97 20.75 -1.93
C ASN A 268 3.09 19.78 -3.11
N ARG A 269 3.89 20.11 -4.13
CA ARG A 269 4.18 19.21 -5.25
C ARG A 269 5.10 18.05 -4.86
N GLN A 270 5.86 18.17 -3.76
CA GLN A 270 6.79 17.16 -3.24
C GLN A 270 6.23 16.35 -2.06
N ARG A 271 5.05 16.70 -1.51
CA ARG A 271 4.40 16.04 -0.34
C ARG A 271 4.07 14.55 -0.50
N ALA A 272 4.39 13.92 -1.63
CA ALA A 272 4.10 12.51 -1.84
C ALA A 272 5.09 11.54 -1.15
N ARG A 273 6.35 11.92 -0.85
CA ARG A 273 7.34 11.01 -0.22
C ARG A 273 8.37 11.74 0.66
N SER A 274 8.35 11.42 1.96
CA SER A 274 9.34 11.51 3.06
C SER A 274 10.49 12.56 3.15
N ALA A 275 10.82 13.38 2.15
CA ALA A 275 11.83 14.42 2.28
C ALA A 275 11.35 15.76 1.72
N GLN A 276 10.97 16.68 2.61
CA GLN A 276 10.69 18.06 2.25
C GLN A 276 12.02 18.82 2.18
N ILE A 277 12.53 19.05 0.98
CA ILE A 277 13.60 20.03 0.74
C ILE A 277 12.96 21.40 0.44
N ALA A 278 13.49 22.47 1.03
CA ALA A 278 13.05 23.82 0.69
C ALA A 278 13.45 24.16 -0.76
N LEU A 279 12.66 25.02 -1.42
CA LEU A 279 12.96 25.44 -2.79
C LEU A 279 14.34 26.12 -2.86
N ARG A 280 14.67 26.90 -1.82
CA ARG A 280 15.95 27.59 -1.72
C ARG A 280 17.13 26.63 -1.66
N ASP A 281 17.03 25.57 -0.85
CA ASP A 281 18.10 24.58 -0.73
C ASP A 281 18.30 23.82 -2.05
N PHE A 282 17.19 23.45 -2.71
CA PHE A 282 17.25 22.85 -4.05
C PHE A 282 17.94 23.77 -5.06
N ALA A 283 17.61 25.07 -5.04
CA ALA A 283 18.20 26.05 -5.95
C ALA A 283 19.69 26.27 -5.69
N VAL A 284 20.12 26.31 -4.42
CA VAL A 284 21.54 26.40 -4.04
C VAL A 284 22.29 25.17 -4.54
N GLN A 285 21.79 23.97 -4.23
CA GLN A 285 22.35 22.70 -4.69
C GLN A 285 22.46 22.60 -6.21
N PHE A 286 21.46 23.11 -6.93
CA PHE A 286 21.47 23.14 -8.39
C PHE A 286 22.56 24.07 -8.92
N THR A 287 22.63 25.27 -8.35
CA THR A 287 23.52 26.34 -8.81
C THR A 287 24.99 26.04 -8.49
N GLU A 288 25.28 25.51 -7.30
CA GLU A 288 26.65 25.18 -6.89
C GLU A 288 27.24 23.98 -7.66
N LYS A 289 26.38 23.12 -8.24
CA LYS A 289 26.83 21.87 -8.85
C LYS A 289 27.63 22.07 -10.14
N ILE A 290 27.25 23.04 -10.97
CA ILE A 290 27.87 23.29 -12.28
C ILE A 290 27.96 24.81 -12.50
N PRO A 291 29.16 25.38 -12.79
CA PRO A 291 29.35 26.84 -12.82
C PRO A 291 28.48 27.67 -13.78
N LEU A 292 27.90 27.07 -14.83
CA LEU A 292 27.04 27.76 -15.82
C LEU A 292 25.55 27.40 -15.65
N PHE A 293 25.19 26.83 -14.50
CA PHE A 293 23.85 26.41 -14.18
C PHE A 293 23.32 27.32 -13.08
N ASP A 294 22.24 28.03 -13.38
CA ASP A 294 21.67 29.03 -12.49
C ASP A 294 20.20 28.74 -12.22
N TYR A 295 19.80 28.86 -10.96
CA TYR A 295 18.40 28.84 -10.55
C TYR A 295 18.00 30.24 -10.06
N PHE A 296 17.26 30.97 -10.91
CA PHE A 296 16.89 32.36 -10.67
C PHE A 296 15.51 32.49 -10.03
N ASP A 297 15.43 33.32 -8.98
CA ASP A 297 14.15 33.89 -8.55
C ASP A 297 13.66 34.88 -9.61
N ALA A 298 12.52 34.59 -10.22
CA ALA A 298 11.88 35.46 -11.20
C ALA A 298 11.31 36.75 -10.56
N GLY A 299 11.18 36.77 -9.22
CA GLY A 299 10.60 37.89 -8.48
C GLY A 299 9.07 37.86 -8.46
N ARG A 300 8.47 38.90 -7.87
CA ARG A 300 7.02 38.96 -7.64
C ARG A 300 6.25 39.27 -8.93
N GLY A 301 5.29 38.40 -9.27
CA GLY A 301 4.37 38.59 -10.40
C GLY A 301 4.13 37.26 -11.14
N LYS A 302 3.00 37.17 -11.86
CA LYS A 302 2.60 35.92 -12.55
C LYS A 302 3.38 35.69 -13.85
N GLU A 303 3.79 36.75 -14.54
CA GLU A 303 4.39 36.68 -15.90
C GLU A 303 5.90 36.98 -15.90
N ARG A 304 6.51 37.16 -14.71
CA ARG A 304 7.92 37.56 -14.60
C ARG A 304 8.90 36.51 -15.09
N ALA A 305 8.59 35.23 -14.89
CA ALA A 305 9.39 34.13 -15.41
C ALA A 305 9.35 34.12 -16.94
N ASP A 306 8.15 34.29 -17.52
CA ASP A 306 7.95 34.31 -18.96
C ASP A 306 8.70 35.45 -19.64
N ASP A 307 8.64 36.66 -19.08
CA ASP A 307 9.38 37.82 -19.59
C ASP A 307 10.89 37.52 -19.64
N LYS A 308 11.44 36.96 -18.56
CA LYS A 308 12.87 36.59 -18.49
C LYS A 308 13.22 35.53 -19.52
N ILE A 309 12.39 34.50 -19.68
CA ILE A 309 12.60 33.43 -20.68
C ILE A 309 12.57 34.02 -22.08
N ARG A 310 11.59 34.88 -22.40
CA ARG A 310 11.46 35.51 -23.71
C ARG A 310 12.69 36.34 -24.06
N GLU A 311 13.15 37.22 -23.18
CA GLU A 311 14.32 38.05 -23.47
C GLU A 311 15.61 37.22 -23.59
N ASN A 312 15.79 36.22 -22.74
CA ASN A 312 16.95 35.31 -22.85
C ASN A 312 16.91 34.52 -24.17
N PHE A 313 15.73 34.05 -24.57
CA PHE A 313 15.55 33.33 -25.83
C PHE A 313 15.98 34.19 -27.03
N HIS A 314 15.51 35.43 -27.13
CA HIS A 314 15.86 36.33 -28.23
C HIS A 314 17.37 36.65 -28.27
N LEU A 315 17.96 36.92 -27.10
CA LEU A 315 19.39 37.16 -26.97
C LEU A 315 20.21 35.97 -27.48
N TYR A 316 19.89 34.75 -27.04
CA TYR A 316 20.66 33.57 -27.45
C TYR A 316 20.40 33.17 -28.90
N LEU A 317 19.18 33.35 -29.41
CA LEU A 317 18.85 33.01 -30.78
C LEU A 317 19.63 33.88 -31.77
N SER A 318 19.74 35.18 -31.48
CA SER A 318 20.52 36.15 -32.26
C SER A 318 22.03 36.01 -32.06
N THR A 319 22.50 35.28 -31.05
CA THR A 319 23.93 35.09 -30.80
C THR A 319 24.52 34.04 -31.75
N PRO A 320 25.53 34.37 -32.59
CA PRO A 320 26.08 33.43 -33.57
C PRO A 320 26.66 32.16 -32.95
N ASN A 321 27.30 32.26 -31.78
CA ASN A 321 27.96 31.15 -31.11
C ASN A 321 27.01 30.21 -30.37
N CYS A 322 25.72 30.57 -30.28
CA CYS A 322 24.70 29.70 -29.71
C CYS A 322 24.20 28.73 -30.78
N HIS A 323 24.49 27.45 -30.59
CA HIS A 323 24.20 26.41 -31.59
C HIS A 323 22.85 25.71 -31.35
N ALA A 324 22.34 25.73 -30.11
CA ALA A 324 21.03 25.21 -29.78
C ALA A 324 20.44 25.86 -28.53
N ILE A 325 19.12 26.01 -28.52
CA ILE A 325 18.32 26.52 -27.41
C ILE A 325 17.30 25.45 -27.03
N PHE A 326 17.49 24.81 -25.89
CA PHE A 326 16.54 23.88 -25.29
C PHE A 326 15.51 24.66 -24.47
N LEU A 327 14.28 24.72 -24.95
CA LEU A 327 13.21 25.47 -24.33
C LEU A 327 12.26 24.53 -23.57
N ALA A 328 12.36 24.52 -22.25
CA ALA A 328 11.44 23.86 -21.33
C ALA A 328 10.38 24.86 -20.83
N ALA A 329 9.60 25.40 -21.76
CA ALA A 329 8.49 26.34 -21.49
C ALA A 329 7.24 26.00 -22.35
N CYS A 330 7.16 24.76 -22.84
CA CYS A 330 6.20 24.37 -23.89
C CYS A 330 4.80 24.03 -23.36
N LEU A 331 4.52 24.31 -22.08
CA LEU A 331 3.24 24.01 -21.43
C LEU A 331 2.26 25.18 -21.45
N ASP A 332 2.74 26.37 -21.79
CA ASP A 332 1.93 27.59 -21.90
C ASP A 332 1.85 28.04 -23.37
N ASN A 333 0.63 28.30 -23.84
CA ASN A 333 0.41 28.88 -25.18
C ASN A 333 0.96 30.31 -25.29
N GLY A 334 1.25 30.99 -24.17
CA GLY A 334 1.88 32.31 -24.16
C GLY A 334 3.22 32.37 -24.90
N PHE A 335 3.92 31.25 -25.05
CA PHE A 335 5.16 31.16 -25.83
C PHE A 335 4.94 30.92 -27.34
N ALA A 336 3.74 30.51 -27.77
CA ALA A 336 3.47 30.15 -29.17
C ALA A 336 3.71 31.34 -30.12
N ARG A 337 3.21 32.53 -29.79
CA ARG A 337 3.41 33.75 -30.60
C ARG A 337 4.87 34.17 -30.74
N MET A 338 5.69 33.90 -29.73
CA MET A 338 7.12 34.18 -29.79
C MET A 338 7.83 33.17 -30.71
N LEU A 339 7.47 31.90 -30.63
CA LEU A 339 8.06 30.84 -31.47
C LEU A 339 7.59 30.89 -32.93
N GLU A 340 6.34 31.27 -33.18
CA GLU A 340 5.72 31.31 -34.51
C GLU A 340 6.51 32.20 -35.48
N GLN A 341 7.10 33.29 -34.98
CA GLN A 341 7.93 34.22 -35.75
C GLN A 341 9.15 33.56 -36.40
N TYR A 342 9.62 32.43 -35.84
CA TYR A 342 10.80 31.71 -36.28
C TYR A 342 10.48 30.42 -37.02
N SER A 343 9.20 30.12 -37.27
CA SER A 343 8.76 28.90 -37.97
C SER A 343 9.24 28.85 -39.43
N ASN A 344 9.45 30.01 -40.06
CA ASN A 344 9.87 30.15 -41.46
C ASN A 344 11.34 30.53 -41.62
N ASP A 345 12.11 30.70 -40.53
CA ASP A 345 13.55 30.98 -40.56
C ASP A 345 14.33 29.67 -40.40
N PRO A 346 15.02 29.16 -41.46
CA PRO A 346 15.70 27.87 -41.40
C PRO A 346 16.78 27.78 -40.32
N LEU A 347 17.51 28.87 -40.07
CA LEU A 347 18.60 28.87 -39.10
C LEU A 347 18.05 28.88 -37.68
N ALA A 348 17.07 29.74 -37.40
CA ALA A 348 16.41 29.78 -36.11
C ALA A 348 15.69 28.45 -35.82
N TYR A 349 14.98 27.91 -36.80
CA TYR A 349 14.27 26.64 -36.69
C TYR A 349 15.20 25.46 -36.35
N GLN A 350 16.41 25.44 -36.89
CA GLN A 350 17.39 24.39 -36.60
C GLN A 350 17.94 24.47 -35.16
N LYS A 351 18.09 25.69 -34.62
CA LYS A 351 18.60 25.96 -33.27
C LYS A 351 17.59 25.67 -32.16
N ILE A 352 16.30 25.82 -32.43
CA ILE A 352 15.25 25.69 -31.40
C ILE A 352 14.92 24.21 -31.15
N VAL A 353 15.02 23.78 -29.88
CA VAL A 353 14.68 22.43 -29.43
C VAL A 353 13.73 22.52 -28.24
N LEU A 354 12.53 21.97 -28.37
CA LEU A 354 11.51 21.97 -27.33
C LEU A 354 11.72 20.80 -26.37
N VAL A 355 11.72 21.09 -25.06
CA VAL A 355 11.81 20.04 -24.02
C VAL A 355 10.42 19.75 -23.50
N THR A 356 9.86 18.59 -23.85
CA THR A 356 8.51 18.20 -23.42
C THR A 356 8.54 17.25 -22.21
N PRO A 357 7.66 17.45 -21.21
CA PRO A 357 7.44 16.47 -20.14
C PRO A 357 6.40 15.40 -20.53
N GLY A 358 6.18 15.16 -21.83
CA GLY A 358 5.22 14.17 -22.36
C GLY A 358 4.03 14.78 -23.11
N TYR A 359 3.77 16.09 -22.92
CA TYR A 359 2.85 16.85 -23.76
C TYR A 359 3.30 18.31 -23.92
N MET A 360 2.68 19.03 -24.85
CA MET A 360 2.90 20.46 -25.08
C MET A 360 1.57 21.18 -25.28
N ALA A 361 1.58 22.49 -25.13
CA ALA A 361 0.45 23.34 -25.45
C ALA A 361 0.17 23.25 -26.96
N LEU A 362 -1.11 23.18 -27.32
CA LEU A 362 -1.55 22.85 -28.67
C LEU A 362 -1.02 23.82 -29.73
N GLU A 363 -0.97 25.12 -29.43
CA GLU A 363 -0.46 26.13 -30.36
C GLU A 363 1.04 25.97 -30.58
N VAL A 364 1.80 25.66 -29.54
CA VAL A 364 3.24 25.37 -29.62
C VAL A 364 3.49 24.10 -30.44
N GLN A 365 2.68 23.05 -30.22
CA GLN A 365 2.81 21.78 -30.94
C GLN A 365 2.60 21.94 -32.45
N LYS A 366 1.69 22.82 -32.89
CA LYS A 366 1.40 23.08 -34.31
C LYS A 366 2.59 23.65 -35.08
N LEU A 367 3.56 24.25 -34.40
CA LEU A 367 4.74 24.87 -35.03
C LEU A 367 5.81 23.84 -35.46
N GLY A 368 5.73 22.60 -34.97
CA GLY A 368 6.54 21.48 -35.47
C GLY A 368 8.03 21.48 -35.14
N PHE A 369 8.52 22.35 -34.25
CA PHE A 369 9.93 22.38 -33.84
C PHE A 369 10.44 21.02 -33.30
N LYS A 370 11.75 20.81 -33.39
CA LYS A 370 12.42 19.62 -32.82
C LYS A 370 12.06 19.47 -31.35
N GLN A 371 11.85 18.23 -30.90
CA GLN A 371 11.45 17.95 -29.52
C GLN A 371 12.31 16.86 -28.87
N VAL A 372 12.58 17.02 -27.58
CA VAL A 372 13.25 16.03 -26.72
C VAL A 372 12.44 15.83 -25.44
N MET A 373 12.55 14.64 -24.86
CA MET A 373 11.93 14.32 -23.57
C MET A 373 13.00 13.88 -22.58
N TRP A 374 13.13 14.61 -21.48
CA TRP A 374 14.08 14.31 -20.40
C TRP A 374 13.32 13.71 -19.21
N SER A 375 12.83 12.48 -19.38
CA SER A 375 11.97 11.80 -18.41
C SER A 375 12.67 11.47 -17.09
N ASN A 376 14.00 11.48 -17.07
CA ASN A 376 14.82 11.38 -15.86
C ASN A 376 14.93 12.71 -15.10
N VAL A 377 14.84 13.85 -15.79
CA VAL A 377 14.95 15.21 -15.22
C VAL A 377 13.59 15.73 -14.76
N PHE A 378 12.59 15.67 -15.64
CA PHE A 378 11.26 16.22 -15.40
C PHE A 378 10.23 15.11 -15.23
N ALA A 379 9.30 15.31 -14.30
CA ALA A 379 8.19 14.40 -14.10
C ALA A 379 7.33 14.34 -15.37
N THR A 380 7.10 13.12 -15.86
CA THR A 380 6.22 12.91 -17.02
C THR A 380 4.80 13.31 -16.64
N LYS A 381 4.18 14.20 -17.39
CA LYS A 381 2.79 14.58 -17.19
C LYS A 381 1.91 13.90 -18.23
N ALA A 382 0.86 13.23 -17.77
CA ALA A 382 -0.24 12.85 -18.64
C ALA A 382 -0.97 14.12 -19.12
N MET A 383 -1.42 14.14 -20.37
CA MET A 383 -2.24 15.24 -20.87
C MET A 383 -3.47 15.44 -19.98
N PRO A 384 -3.79 16.68 -19.56
CA PRO A 384 -5.02 16.96 -18.84
C PRO A 384 -6.23 16.47 -19.65
N LYS A 385 -7.21 15.82 -19.00
CA LYS A 385 -8.40 15.24 -19.66
C LYS A 385 -9.13 16.23 -20.57
N GLU A 386 -9.16 17.50 -20.18
CA GLU A 386 -9.78 18.56 -20.99
C GLU A 386 -8.99 18.88 -22.27
N MET A 387 -7.66 18.79 -22.21
CA MET A 387 -6.79 18.98 -23.38
C MET A 387 -6.86 17.77 -24.31
N VAL A 388 -6.98 16.55 -23.77
CA VAL A 388 -7.27 15.33 -24.53
C VAL A 388 -8.59 15.48 -25.30
N ALA A 389 -9.66 15.94 -24.65
CA ALA A 389 -10.95 16.16 -25.31
C ALA A 389 -10.90 17.24 -26.41
N ARG A 390 -10.10 18.29 -26.23
CA ARG A 390 -9.87 19.30 -27.29
C ARG A 390 -9.04 18.73 -28.45
N TYR A 391 -8.02 17.93 -28.15
CA TYR A 391 -7.20 17.26 -29.15
C TYR A 391 -8.02 16.25 -29.97
N GLU A 392 -8.88 15.47 -29.31
CA GLU A 392 -9.85 14.58 -29.96
C GLU A 392 -10.82 15.34 -30.86
N LYS A 393 -11.31 16.51 -30.42
CA LYS A 393 -12.16 17.39 -31.24
C LYS A 393 -11.42 17.96 -32.44
N ASP A 394 -10.16 18.37 -32.29
CA ASP A 394 -9.35 18.89 -33.41
C ASP A 394 -9.00 17.77 -34.41
N ILE A 395 -8.76 16.54 -33.95
CA ILE A 395 -8.61 15.35 -34.81
C ILE A 395 -9.92 15.01 -35.53
N GLN A 396 -11.08 15.09 -34.86
CA GLN A 396 -12.39 14.91 -35.49
C GLN A 396 -12.68 16.01 -36.53
N LYS A 397 -12.22 17.25 -36.26
CA LYS A 397 -12.35 18.37 -37.19
C LYS A 397 -11.44 18.23 -38.41
N SER A 398 -10.20 17.76 -38.24
CA SER A 398 -9.30 17.48 -39.37
C SER A 398 -9.74 16.26 -40.19
N ARG A 399 -10.34 15.24 -39.55
CA ARG A 399 -10.95 14.09 -40.24
C ARG A 399 -12.21 14.47 -41.03
N SER A 400 -13.08 15.34 -40.51
CA SER A 400 -14.26 15.82 -41.24
C SER A 400 -13.92 16.76 -42.41
N LEU A 401 -12.77 17.44 -42.39
CA LEU A 401 -12.23 18.18 -43.53
C LEU A 401 -11.55 17.29 -44.58
N GLY A 402 -11.08 16.10 -44.21
CA GLY A 402 -10.48 15.11 -45.12
C GLY A 402 -11.50 14.20 -45.84
N ASP A 403 -12.74 14.14 -45.37
CA ASP A 403 -13.76 13.20 -45.85
C ASP A 403 -14.54 13.68 -47.10
N PHE A 404 -14.15 14.82 -47.70
CA PHE A 404 -14.68 15.27 -48.99
C PHE A 404 -13.87 14.80 -50.20
N SER A 405 -12.82 13.99 -50.01
CA SER A 405 -12.03 13.46 -51.12
C SER A 405 -11.57 12.02 -50.85
N SER A 406 -12.50 11.07 -50.81
CA SER A 406 -12.31 9.68 -51.25
C SER A 406 -13.56 8.83 -50.97
N ALA A 407 -14.62 9.07 -51.73
CA ALA A 407 -15.63 8.04 -51.94
C ALA A 407 -15.04 6.95 -52.83
N SER A 408 -14.72 5.77 -52.28
CA SER A 408 -14.84 4.45 -52.92
C SER A 408 -14.03 3.39 -52.17
N ALA A 409 -14.72 2.53 -51.41
CA ALA A 409 -14.53 1.06 -51.40
C ALA A 409 -15.28 0.42 -50.21
N ASN A 410 -16.09 -0.59 -50.52
CA ASN A 410 -16.94 -1.37 -49.61
C ASN A 410 -16.15 -2.09 -48.48
N PRO A 411 -16.73 -2.23 -47.27
CA PRO A 411 -16.24 -3.18 -46.28
C PRO A 411 -16.97 -4.52 -46.36
N THR A 412 -16.23 -5.60 -46.61
CA THR A 412 -16.74 -6.97 -46.49
C THR A 412 -16.73 -7.44 -45.05
N HIS A 413 -17.92 -7.78 -44.57
CA HIS A 413 -18.24 -8.46 -43.31
C HIS A 413 -17.51 -9.81 -43.18
N VAL A 414 -16.75 -10.02 -42.10
CA VAL A 414 -16.35 -11.37 -41.66
C VAL A 414 -17.09 -11.70 -40.36
N LYS A 415 -17.87 -12.78 -40.42
CA LYS A 415 -18.69 -13.32 -39.34
C LYS A 415 -17.81 -13.98 -38.27
N ALA A 416 -18.06 -13.64 -37.01
CA ALA A 416 -17.62 -14.41 -35.86
C ALA A 416 -18.64 -15.52 -35.56
N ALA A 417 -18.19 -16.77 -35.54
CA ALA A 417 -18.78 -17.89 -34.83
C ALA A 417 -17.84 -18.18 -33.65
N GLY A 418 -18.25 -18.48 -32.42
CA GLY A 418 -19.49 -19.08 -31.96
C GLY A 418 -19.15 -20.34 -31.16
N GLY A 419 -19.05 -20.22 -29.83
CA GLY A 419 -19.38 -21.27 -28.87
C GLY A 419 -18.32 -22.32 -28.50
N GLY A 420 -18.15 -22.57 -27.19
CA GLY A 420 -17.40 -23.72 -26.71
C GLY A 420 -17.12 -23.79 -25.20
N ARG A 421 -18.14 -23.69 -24.34
CA ARG A 421 -18.04 -24.10 -22.93
C ARG A 421 -17.81 -25.61 -22.84
N ARG A 422 -16.77 -26.06 -22.14
CA ARG A 422 -16.73 -27.39 -21.51
C ARG A 422 -16.16 -27.33 -20.10
N ARG A 423 -16.98 -27.84 -19.19
CA ARG A 423 -16.77 -28.09 -17.77
C ARG A 423 -16.19 -29.51 -17.65
N GLY A 424 -15.10 -29.67 -16.91
CA GLY A 424 -14.48 -30.96 -16.64
C GLY A 424 -13.83 -30.93 -15.26
N THR A 425 -14.52 -31.54 -14.30
CA THR A 425 -14.10 -31.80 -12.93
C THR A 425 -13.08 -32.95 -12.88
N GLY A 426 -11.98 -32.76 -12.16
CA GLY A 426 -11.04 -33.83 -11.82
C GLY A 426 -10.08 -33.34 -10.75
N GLY A 427 -10.25 -33.82 -9.51
CA GLY A 427 -9.39 -33.49 -8.38
C GLY A 427 -7.99 -34.04 -8.61
N ALA A 428 -7.01 -33.14 -8.67
CA ALA A 428 -5.59 -33.45 -8.57
C ALA A 428 -5.14 -33.12 -7.13
N PRO A 429 -4.22 -33.91 -6.53
CA PRO A 429 -3.68 -33.61 -5.22
C PRO A 429 -2.94 -32.27 -5.31
N THR A 430 -3.22 -31.36 -4.39
CA THR A 430 -2.61 -30.02 -4.35
C THR A 430 -1.09 -30.19 -4.36
N PRO A 431 -0.38 -29.80 -5.43
CA PRO A 431 1.07 -29.78 -5.40
C PRO A 431 1.47 -28.82 -4.28
N ASN A 432 2.51 -29.17 -3.52
CA ASN A 432 3.03 -28.35 -2.43
C ASN A 432 3.43 -26.99 -3.00
N LEU A 433 2.48 -26.06 -3.01
CA LEU A 433 2.56 -24.74 -3.64
C LEU A 433 3.76 -23.98 -3.07
N THR A 434 4.09 -24.25 -1.81
CA THR A 434 5.28 -23.78 -1.11
C THR A 434 6.58 -24.13 -1.83
N LYS A 435 6.78 -25.39 -2.24
CA LYS A 435 7.98 -25.82 -2.98
C LYS A 435 8.02 -25.21 -4.38
N PHE A 436 6.87 -25.18 -5.05
CA PHE A 436 6.72 -24.60 -6.39
C PHE A 436 6.98 -23.08 -6.43
N LEU A 437 6.54 -22.34 -5.40
CA LEU A 437 6.77 -20.89 -5.28
C LEU A 437 8.23 -20.58 -4.93
N LEU A 438 8.86 -21.37 -4.06
CA LEU A 438 10.27 -21.21 -3.72
C LEU A 438 11.21 -21.55 -4.88
N GLU A 439 10.87 -22.54 -5.72
CA GLU A 439 11.66 -22.93 -6.90
C GLU A 439 11.50 -21.97 -8.09
N ARG A 440 10.41 -21.19 -8.16
CA ARG A 440 10.15 -20.24 -9.25
C ARG A 440 10.69 -18.83 -9.02
N VAL A 441 11.16 -18.52 -7.82
CA VAL A 441 11.86 -17.26 -7.55
C VAL A 441 13.34 -17.47 -7.87
N PRO A 442 13.90 -16.80 -8.89
CA PRO A 442 15.30 -16.98 -9.25
C PRO A 442 16.20 -16.65 -8.06
N THR A 443 17.06 -17.60 -7.66
CA THR A 443 18.17 -17.33 -6.74
C THR A 443 19.24 -16.58 -7.52
N TRP A 444 19.11 -15.27 -7.64
CA TRP A 444 20.21 -14.45 -8.14
C TRP A 444 21.29 -14.34 -7.06
N ASP A 445 22.36 -15.09 -7.25
CA ASP A 445 23.59 -14.96 -6.45
C ASP A 445 24.43 -13.80 -7.01
N LEU A 446 24.50 -12.73 -6.23
CA LEU A 446 25.26 -11.51 -6.53
C LEU A 446 26.75 -11.80 -6.71
N ASN A 447 27.30 -12.76 -5.97
CA ASN A 447 28.72 -13.10 -6.04
C ASN A 447 29.04 -13.89 -7.32
N ASP A 448 28.16 -14.82 -7.74
CA ASP A 448 28.35 -15.54 -9.01
C ASP A 448 28.18 -14.61 -10.23
N ALA A 449 27.20 -13.69 -10.17
CA ALA A 449 26.98 -12.72 -11.24
C ALA A 449 28.13 -11.71 -11.37
N MET A 450 28.69 -11.23 -10.25
CA MET A 450 29.82 -10.29 -10.24
C MET A 450 31.16 -10.98 -10.53
N ALA A 451 31.37 -12.22 -10.09
CA ALA A 451 32.59 -12.99 -10.37
C ALA A 451 32.75 -13.30 -11.87
N ARG A 452 31.65 -13.46 -12.61
CA ARG A 452 31.67 -13.61 -14.06
C ARG A 452 32.09 -12.32 -14.78
N TYR A 453 31.88 -11.16 -14.16
CA TYR A 453 32.25 -9.85 -14.72
C TYR A 453 33.70 -9.46 -14.45
N THR A 454 34.29 -9.93 -13.33
CA THR A 454 35.68 -9.62 -12.97
C THR A 454 36.74 -10.24 -13.88
N ASN A 455 36.35 -11.13 -14.80
CA ASN A 455 37.26 -11.74 -15.78
C ASN A 455 37.41 -10.96 -17.09
N GLY A 456 36.72 -9.82 -17.23
CA GLY A 456 36.83 -8.94 -18.39
C GLY A 456 37.13 -7.50 -17.97
N VAL A 457 38.39 -7.09 -18.12
CA VAL A 457 38.88 -5.70 -17.97
C VAL A 457 39.09 -5.25 -16.51
N GLY A 458 40.21 -5.69 -15.94
CA GLY A 458 41.12 -4.91 -15.09
C GLY A 458 40.54 -3.81 -14.19
N LEU A 459 39.86 -4.19 -13.10
CA LEU A 459 39.78 -3.38 -11.89
C LEU A 459 40.00 -4.30 -10.67
N LYS A 460 41.24 -4.44 -10.21
CA LYS A 460 41.53 -5.04 -8.91
C LYS A 460 41.23 -4.00 -7.84
N ILE A 461 40.17 -4.22 -7.07
CA ILE A 461 39.97 -3.52 -5.80
C ILE A 461 40.99 -4.10 -4.80
N PRO A 462 41.85 -3.30 -4.16
CA PRO A 462 42.80 -3.83 -3.19
C PRO A 462 42.06 -4.32 -1.94
N HIS A 463 42.25 -5.60 -1.61
CA HIS A 463 41.94 -6.13 -0.28
C HIS A 463 42.87 -5.44 0.72
N ARG A 464 42.32 -4.63 1.63
CA ARG A 464 43.02 -4.28 2.87
C ARG A 464 42.98 -5.50 3.78
N TYR A 465 44.11 -6.17 3.92
CA TYR A 465 44.43 -6.99 5.08
C TYR A 465 44.92 -6.04 6.17
N ASP A 466 44.15 -5.88 7.24
CA ASP A 466 44.69 -5.40 8.51
C ASP A 466 44.87 -6.63 9.39
N GLY A 467 46.11 -7.08 9.48
CA GLY A 467 46.61 -7.98 10.49
C GLY A 467 47.97 -7.47 10.90
N ASP A 468 48.06 -6.87 12.09
CA ASP A 468 49.31 -6.78 12.82
C ASP A 468 49.00 -7.13 14.28
N GLU A 469 49.66 -8.19 14.74
CA GLU A 469 49.67 -8.66 16.11
C GLU A 469 50.53 -7.72 16.94
N THR A 470 50.00 -7.21 18.07
CA THR A 470 50.85 -6.85 19.21
C THR A 470 50.14 -7.17 20.51
N ASP A 471 50.76 -8.09 21.25
CA ASP A 471 50.58 -8.34 22.68
C ASP A 471 50.44 -7.04 23.50
N SER A 472 49.46 -6.97 24.40
CA SER A 472 49.71 -6.49 25.76
C SER A 472 48.54 -6.79 26.72
N CYS A 473 48.91 -7.31 27.89
CA CYS A 473 48.07 -7.63 29.04
C CYS A 473 47.12 -6.49 29.45
N ILE A 474 45.88 -6.83 29.79
CA ILE A 474 44.99 -5.97 30.57
C ILE A 474 44.97 -6.49 32.01
N VAL A 475 45.51 -5.65 32.89
CA VAL A 475 45.44 -5.73 34.35
C VAL A 475 44.01 -5.39 34.78
N LEU A 476 43.46 -6.20 35.69
CA LEU A 476 42.24 -5.90 36.43
C LEU A 476 42.60 -4.96 37.58
N GLU A 477 42.03 -3.77 37.61
CA GLU A 477 41.94 -2.95 38.82
C GLU A 477 40.47 -2.68 39.14
N ASP A 478 40.08 -3.21 40.30
CA ASP A 478 38.89 -2.86 41.05
C ASP A 478 38.90 -1.35 41.36
N ASN A 479 37.73 -0.72 41.35
CA ASN A 479 37.53 0.46 42.20
C ASN A 479 36.10 0.53 42.73
N GLU A 480 36.09 0.69 44.05
CA GLU A 480 34.99 0.70 44.99
C GLU A 480 34.02 1.87 44.74
N VAL A 481 32.75 1.62 45.04
CA VAL A 481 31.73 2.66 45.18
C VAL A 481 31.53 2.87 46.68
N GLU A 482 32.07 3.97 47.21
CA GLU A 482 31.76 4.47 48.54
C GLU A 482 30.42 5.24 48.54
N GLU A 483 29.67 5.00 49.61
CA GLU A 483 28.47 5.68 50.05
C GLU A 483 28.71 7.17 50.38
N GLY A 484 27.66 8.00 50.29
CA GLY A 484 27.57 9.16 51.17
C GLY A 484 26.75 10.36 50.71
N VAL A 485 25.47 10.38 51.13
CA VAL A 485 24.77 11.52 51.76
C VAL A 485 24.77 12.90 51.07
N ASP A 486 23.63 13.28 50.47
CA ASP A 486 22.65 14.23 51.06
C ASP A 486 21.32 14.20 50.27
#